data_AF-A0A159ZA95-F1
#
_entry.id   AF-A0A159ZA95-F1
#
_cell.length_a   1.000
_cell.length_b   1.000
_cell.length_c   1.000
_cell.angle_alpha   90.00
_cell.angle_beta   90.00
_cell.angle_gamma   90.00
#
_symmetry.space_group_name_H-M   'P 1'
#
loop_
_entity.id
_entity.type
_entity.pdbx_description
1 polymer ?
#
loop_
_entity_poly.entity_id
_entity_poly.type
_entity_poly.pdbx_seq_one_letter_code
_entity_poly.pdbx_strand_id
1 'polypeptide(L)'
;MRAALVTPDRLLARRVAAALDRWGIVPDESAGLPLVLSPPGRFLRHVAALAGQKLTVEALLTLLKHPLTCSGGEARGPHLLFTRELELHLRRHGPAFPAAADLAKWAAKGPEDGRAAWVAWLGETLSGLEELSGEYPLLACVETLLARAEALAAGPGGSPRTLWAEAAGREAARILSELRREARMVAASRPMTSPTCWRRCCKPDPFAPPTRRTR
;
A
#
# COMPACT_ATOMS: atom_id res chain seq x y z
N MET A 1 5.20 -12.71 3.10
CA MET A 1 3.90 -12.02 2.98
C MET A 1 2.80 -13.07 2.88
N ARG A 2 1.84 -13.11 3.80
CA ARG A 2 0.64 -13.97 3.69
C ARG A 2 -0.59 -13.07 3.76
N ALA A 3 -1.02 -12.55 2.61
CA ALA A 3 -2.37 -12.04 2.47
C ALA A 3 -3.25 -13.24 2.08
N ALA A 4 -4.22 -13.60 2.91
CA ALA A 4 -5.16 -14.66 2.60
C ALA A 4 -6.31 -14.05 1.80
N LEU A 5 -6.40 -14.40 0.52
CA LEU A 5 -7.57 -14.08 -0.30
C LEU A 5 -8.74 -14.94 0.18
N VAL A 6 -9.55 -14.41 1.09
CA VAL A 6 -10.76 -15.09 1.57
C VAL A 6 -11.87 -14.87 0.55
N THR A 7 -11.93 -15.76 -0.44
CA THR A 7 -13.08 -15.85 -1.36
C THR A 7 -13.50 -17.32 -1.52
N PRO A 8 -14.79 -17.66 -1.38
CA PRO A 8 -15.28 -19.02 -1.62
C PRO A 8 -15.27 -19.39 -3.12
N ASP A 9 -15.04 -18.43 -4.02
CA ASP A 9 -14.92 -18.66 -5.46
C ASP A 9 -13.48 -19.04 -5.84
N ARG A 10 -13.26 -20.34 -6.08
CA ARG A 10 -11.94 -20.90 -6.45
C ARG A 10 -11.43 -20.43 -7.81
N LEU A 11 -12.32 -20.02 -8.72
CA LEU A 11 -11.98 -19.52 -10.06
C LEU A 11 -11.46 -18.08 -9.97
N LEU A 12 -12.05 -17.28 -9.08
CA LEU A 12 -11.56 -15.95 -8.72
C LEU A 12 -10.23 -16.01 -7.97
N ALA A 13 -10.09 -16.93 -7.02
CA ALA A 13 -8.83 -17.13 -6.31
C ALA A 13 -7.69 -17.40 -7.29
N ARG A 14 -7.95 -18.18 -8.33
CA ARG A 14 -7.01 -18.44 -9.43
C ARG A 14 -6.77 -17.24 -10.34
N ARG A 15 -7.76 -16.40 -10.61
CA ARG A 15 -7.60 -15.20 -11.48
C ARG A 15 -6.87 -14.06 -10.78
N VAL A 16 -7.19 -13.80 -9.51
CA VAL A 16 -6.49 -12.84 -8.67
C VAL A 16 -5.09 -13.35 -8.36
N ALA A 17 -4.93 -14.64 -8.03
CA ALA A 17 -3.60 -15.24 -7.93
C ALA A 17 -2.84 -15.09 -9.25
N ALA A 18 -3.44 -15.39 -10.41
CA ALA A 18 -2.78 -15.17 -11.70
C ALA A 18 -2.49 -13.69 -11.99
N ALA A 19 -3.30 -12.74 -11.51
CA ALA A 19 -3.04 -11.30 -11.64
C ALA A 19 -1.90 -10.82 -10.74
N LEU A 20 -1.79 -11.38 -9.53
CA LEU A 20 -0.72 -11.12 -8.58
C LEU A 20 0.57 -11.89 -8.94
N ASP A 21 0.44 -13.07 -9.55
CA ASP A 21 1.54 -13.86 -10.11
C ASP A 21 2.06 -13.20 -11.40
N ARG A 22 1.16 -12.57 -12.17
CA ARG A 22 1.52 -11.59 -13.21
C ARG A 22 2.26 -10.37 -12.67
N TRP A 23 2.27 -10.09 -11.36
CA TRP A 23 3.17 -9.07 -10.78
C TRP A 23 4.61 -9.59 -10.56
N GLY A 24 4.94 -10.78 -11.07
CA GLY A 24 6.27 -11.27 -11.44
C GLY A 24 6.42 -11.46 -12.97
N ILE A 25 6.42 -10.37 -13.74
CA ILE A 25 6.20 -10.32 -15.21
C ILE A 25 7.30 -10.97 -16.08
N VAL A 26 6.90 -11.85 -17.03
CA VAL A 26 7.13 -11.81 -18.52
C VAL A 26 6.01 -12.61 -19.22
N PRO A 27 5.31 -12.07 -20.25
CA PRO A 27 5.52 -12.53 -21.65
C PRO A 27 5.54 -11.40 -22.73
N ASP A 28 6.39 -11.65 -23.73
CA ASP A 28 6.80 -10.94 -24.99
C ASP A 28 5.62 -10.58 -25.94
N GLU A 29 5.64 -9.65 -26.91
CA GLU A 29 6.68 -8.93 -27.67
C GLU A 29 6.21 -7.50 -27.98
N SER A 30 7.04 -6.49 -27.64
CA SER A 30 7.33 -5.25 -28.38
C SER A 30 7.98 -4.22 -27.44
N ALA A 31 9.29 -4.35 -27.28
CA ALA A 31 10.23 -3.31 -26.79
C ALA A 31 9.90 -2.59 -25.46
N GLY A 32 10.36 -3.12 -24.32
CA GLY A 32 10.46 -2.34 -23.08
C GLY A 32 10.54 -3.20 -21.82
N LEU A 33 11.35 -2.78 -20.85
CA LEU A 33 11.59 -3.49 -19.58
C LEU A 33 10.30 -4.01 -18.91
N PRO A 34 10.33 -5.21 -18.26
CA PRO A 34 9.23 -5.70 -17.44
C PRO A 34 8.71 -4.59 -16.52
N LEU A 35 7.39 -4.40 -16.41
CA LEU A 35 6.80 -3.34 -15.57
C LEU A 35 7.35 -3.37 -14.14
N VAL A 36 7.68 -4.56 -13.63
CA VAL A 36 8.33 -4.77 -12.31
C VAL A 36 9.67 -4.05 -12.19
N LEU A 37 10.40 -3.88 -13.29
CA LEU A 37 11.68 -3.18 -13.37
C LEU A 37 11.51 -1.69 -13.74
N SER A 38 10.33 -1.29 -14.21
CA SER A 38 10.04 0.12 -14.49
C SER A 38 10.00 0.97 -13.21
N PRO A 39 10.29 2.29 -13.30
CA PRO A 39 10.18 3.17 -12.13
C PRO A 39 8.77 3.20 -11.50
N PRO A 40 7.65 3.30 -12.26
CA PRO A 40 6.31 3.22 -11.67
C PRO A 40 6.00 1.89 -11.00
N GLY A 41 6.41 0.77 -11.60
CA GLY A 41 6.18 -0.55 -11.00
C GLY A 41 6.97 -0.77 -9.70
N ARG A 42 8.24 -0.37 -9.65
CA ARG A 42 9.02 -0.40 -8.40
C ARG A 42 8.43 0.50 -7.32
N PHE A 43 7.99 1.69 -7.70
CA PHE A 43 7.31 2.61 -6.78
C PHE A 43 6.06 2.00 -6.15
N LEU A 44 5.15 1.48 -6.97
CA LEU A 44 3.91 0.84 -6.52
C LEU A 44 4.19 -0.35 -5.59
N ARG A 45 5.26 -1.13 -5.86
CA ARG A 45 5.69 -2.22 -4.99
C ARG A 45 6.18 -1.74 -3.62
N HIS A 46 6.94 -0.64 -3.57
CA HIS A 46 7.36 -0.05 -2.30
C HIS A 46 6.17 0.43 -1.48
N VAL A 47 5.17 1.06 -2.12
CA VAL A 47 3.93 1.48 -1.44
C VAL A 47 3.14 0.27 -0.93
N ALA A 48 2.96 -0.76 -1.77
CA ALA A 48 2.25 -1.97 -1.39
C ALA A 48 2.93 -2.74 -0.24
N ALA A 49 4.26 -2.68 -0.15
CA ALA A 49 5.03 -3.32 0.92
C ALA A 49 4.77 -2.71 2.31
N LEU A 50 4.20 -1.50 2.39
CA LEU A 50 3.80 -0.88 3.66
C LEU A 50 2.47 -1.44 4.21
N ALA A 51 1.67 -2.13 3.39
CA ALA A 51 0.38 -2.64 3.82
C ALA A 51 0.52 -3.64 4.97
N GLY A 52 -0.13 -3.35 6.09
CA GLY A 52 -0.12 -4.20 7.27
C GLY A 52 1.24 -4.27 8.00
N GLN A 53 2.17 -3.36 7.68
CA GLN A 53 3.50 -3.30 8.30
C GLN A 53 3.67 -1.96 9.03
N LYS A 54 4.32 -2.00 10.20
CA LYS A 54 4.80 -0.77 10.83
C LYS A 54 5.85 -0.12 9.95
N LEU A 55 5.74 1.18 9.74
CA LEU A 55 6.71 1.93 8.94
C LEU A 55 8.09 1.87 9.57
N THR A 56 9.08 1.37 8.82
CA THR A 56 10.49 1.37 9.24
C THR A 56 11.22 2.58 8.64
N VAL A 57 12.34 2.98 9.25
CA VAL A 57 13.22 4.03 8.68
C VAL A 57 13.68 3.67 7.26
N GLU A 58 14.02 2.39 7.02
CA GLU A 58 14.45 1.91 5.71
C GLU A 58 13.34 2.06 4.66
N ALA A 59 12.13 1.63 4.97
CA ALA A 59 11.00 1.70 4.04
C ALA A 59 10.61 3.15 3.75
N LEU A 60 10.60 4.01 4.80
CA LEU A 60 10.40 5.45 4.66
C LEU A 60 11.45 6.06 3.71
N LEU A 61 12.73 5.88 3.99
CA LEU A 61 13.80 6.48 3.19
C LEU A 61 13.84 5.94 1.76
N THR A 62 13.47 4.67 1.56
CA THR A 62 13.34 4.07 0.23
C THR A 62 12.27 4.79 -0.59
N LEU A 63 11.11 5.07 0.00
CA LEU A 63 10.05 5.83 -0.66
C LEU A 63 10.46 7.28 -0.89
N LEU A 64 11.00 7.97 0.11
CA LEU A 64 11.37 9.39 -0.02
C LEU A 64 12.46 9.61 -1.09
N LYS A 65 13.39 8.67 -1.27
CA LYS A 65 14.43 8.79 -2.29
C LYS A 65 13.97 8.38 -3.69
N HIS A 66 12.79 7.79 -3.83
CA HIS A 66 12.29 7.33 -5.12
C HIS A 66 12.08 8.52 -6.08
N PRO A 67 12.44 8.40 -7.39
CA PRO A 67 12.33 9.49 -8.36
C PRO A 67 10.90 9.99 -8.59
N LEU A 68 9.91 9.13 -8.36
CA LEU A 68 8.48 9.45 -8.50
C LEU A 68 7.86 10.04 -7.23
N THR A 69 8.55 10.09 -6.09
CA THR A 69 8.00 10.72 -4.88
C THR A 69 8.09 12.24 -5.01
N CYS A 70 6.99 12.96 -4.75
CA CYS A 70 6.94 14.41 -4.84
C CYS A 70 7.42 14.94 -6.21
N SER A 71 7.14 14.21 -7.29
CA SER A 71 7.48 14.61 -8.68
C SER A 71 6.39 15.43 -9.36
N GLY A 72 5.25 15.63 -8.68
CA GLY A 72 4.05 16.24 -9.23
C GLY A 72 3.96 17.76 -9.20
N GLY A 73 5.02 18.47 -8.80
CA GLY A 73 5.01 19.93 -8.66
C GLY A 73 6.35 20.51 -8.24
N GLU A 74 6.34 21.76 -7.78
CA GLU A 74 7.55 22.54 -7.44
C GLU A 74 8.23 22.07 -6.14
N ALA A 75 7.52 21.31 -5.30
CA ALA A 75 8.00 20.83 -4.01
C ALA A 75 9.15 19.80 -4.12
N ARG A 76 9.51 19.32 -5.33
CA ARG A 76 10.56 18.30 -5.51
C ARG A 76 11.93 18.75 -4.98
N GLY A 77 12.31 20.01 -5.22
CA GLY A 77 13.58 20.57 -4.74
C GLY A 77 13.67 20.53 -3.20
N PRO A 78 12.74 21.20 -2.49
CA PRO A 78 12.64 21.12 -1.02
C PRO A 78 12.53 19.69 -0.50
N HIS A 79 11.75 18.82 -1.14
CA HIS A 79 11.63 17.42 -0.74
C HIS A 79 12.96 16.67 -0.74
N LEU A 80 13.83 16.87 -1.74
CA LEU A 80 15.16 16.24 -1.78
C LEU A 80 16.05 16.75 -0.64
N LEU A 81 16.00 18.06 -0.35
CA LEU A 81 16.73 18.67 0.75
C LEU A 81 16.26 18.12 2.10
N PHE A 82 14.96 18.14 2.36
CA PHE A 82 14.37 17.62 3.60
C PHE A 82 14.59 16.13 3.77
N THR A 83 14.53 15.35 2.70
CA THR A 83 14.82 13.90 2.75
C THR A 83 16.25 13.64 3.22
N ARG A 84 17.22 14.41 2.72
CA ARG A 84 18.63 14.28 3.13
C ARG A 84 18.82 14.65 4.60
N GLU A 85 18.25 15.77 5.03
CA GLU A 85 18.35 16.21 6.43
C GLU A 85 17.67 15.25 7.39
N LEU A 86 16.48 14.77 7.03
CA LEU A 86 15.73 13.79 7.81
C LEU A 86 16.50 12.46 7.89
N GLU A 87 17.13 11.99 6.81
CA GLU A 87 17.97 10.80 6.85
C GLU A 87 19.12 10.95 7.85
N LEU A 88 19.85 12.07 7.81
CA LEU A 88 20.95 12.33 8.75
C LEU A 88 20.45 12.33 10.20
N HIS A 89 19.28 12.91 10.45
CA HIS A 89 18.65 12.90 11.76
C HIS A 89 18.26 11.49 12.21
N LEU A 90 17.54 10.74 11.36
CA LEU A 90 17.06 9.39 11.68
C LEU A 90 18.21 8.41 11.92
N ARG A 91 19.34 8.55 11.21
CA ARG A 91 20.53 7.73 11.44
C ARG A 91 21.17 7.95 12.81
N ARG A 92 21.08 9.16 13.38
CA ARG A 92 21.69 9.50 14.68
C ARG A 92 20.74 9.34 15.86
N HIS A 93 19.46 9.65 15.65
CA HIS A 93 18.48 9.84 16.72
C HIS A 93 17.12 9.19 16.42
N GLY A 94 16.96 8.56 15.26
CA GLY A 94 15.66 8.05 14.80
C GLY A 94 15.21 6.82 15.58
N PRO A 95 13.90 6.70 15.85
CA PRO A 95 13.34 5.46 16.37
C PRO A 95 13.39 4.36 15.30
N ALA A 96 13.32 3.09 15.72
CA ALA A 96 13.26 1.95 14.80
C ALA A 96 12.03 2.02 13.85
N PHE A 97 10.90 2.52 14.39
CA PHE A 97 9.64 2.71 13.67
C PHE A 97 9.21 4.17 13.79
N PRO A 98 9.55 5.04 12.82
CA PRO A 98 9.16 6.44 12.86
C PRO A 98 7.66 6.62 12.72
N ALA A 99 7.06 7.39 13.63
CA ALA A 99 5.68 7.84 13.53
C ALA A 99 5.60 9.29 13.02
N ALA A 100 4.41 9.71 12.59
CA ALA A 100 4.16 11.09 12.17
C ALA A 100 4.59 12.12 13.24
N ALA A 101 4.40 11.80 14.52
CA ALA A 101 4.83 12.65 15.63
C ALA A 101 6.36 12.82 15.71
N ASP A 102 7.14 11.79 15.36
CA ASP A 102 8.61 11.87 15.37
C ASP A 102 9.11 12.77 14.24
N LEU A 103 8.51 12.64 13.06
CA LEU A 103 8.79 13.53 11.94
C LEU A 103 8.42 14.98 12.28
N ALA A 104 7.29 15.20 12.95
CA ALA A 104 6.84 16.53 13.35
C ALA A 104 7.78 17.17 14.38
N LYS A 105 8.27 16.39 15.35
CA LYS A 105 9.29 16.85 16.31
C LYS A 105 10.59 17.24 15.63
N TRP A 106 11.01 16.51 14.60
CA TRP A 106 12.18 16.88 13.80
C TRP A 106 11.95 18.20 13.06
N ALA A 107 10.80 18.35 12.38
CA ALA A 107 10.46 19.56 11.65
C ALA A 107 10.39 20.80 12.57
N ALA A 108 9.81 20.67 13.76
CA ALA A 108 9.66 21.76 14.73
C ALA A 108 10.99 22.30 15.31
N LYS A 109 12.08 21.54 15.21
CA LYS A 109 13.42 21.98 15.62
C LYS A 109 14.21 22.64 14.50
N GLY A 110 13.72 22.57 13.27
CA GLY A 110 14.36 23.15 12.10
C GLY A 110 13.88 24.58 11.82
N PRO A 111 14.47 25.25 10.81
CA PRO A 111 14.02 26.56 10.34
C PRO A 111 12.62 26.50 9.70
N GLU A 112 11.96 27.66 9.62
CA GLU A 112 10.70 27.85 8.89
C GLU A 112 10.94 27.92 7.37
N ASP A 113 11.15 26.76 6.75
CA ASP A 113 11.43 26.62 5.31
C ASP A 113 10.40 25.76 4.58
N GLY A 114 9.27 25.45 5.24
CA GLY A 114 8.22 24.60 4.71
C GLY A 114 8.33 23.11 5.10
N ARG A 115 9.37 22.69 5.83
CA ARG A 115 9.52 21.30 6.32
C ARG A 115 8.35 20.82 7.17
N ALA A 116 7.67 21.71 7.90
CA ALA A 116 6.52 21.37 8.72
C ALA A 116 5.32 20.92 7.86
N ALA A 117 5.01 21.68 6.79
CA ALA A 117 3.97 21.30 5.84
C ALA A 117 4.34 20.02 5.07
N TRP A 118 5.61 19.86 4.72
CA TRP A 118 6.11 18.64 4.09
C TRP A 118 5.96 17.40 4.98
N VAL A 119 6.29 17.50 6.27
CA VAL A 119 6.08 16.41 7.23
C VAL A 119 4.61 16.13 7.48
N ALA A 120 3.76 17.16 7.55
CA ALA A 120 2.31 16.97 7.71
C ALA A 120 1.73 16.15 6.55
N TRP A 121 2.11 16.50 5.31
CA TRP A 121 1.76 15.72 4.12
C TRP A 121 2.24 14.27 4.20
N LEU A 122 3.48 14.02 4.65
CA LEU A 122 3.98 12.65 4.84
C LEU A 122 3.17 11.87 5.88
N GLY A 123 2.87 12.49 7.03
CA GLY A 123 2.09 11.89 8.09
C GLY A 123 0.69 11.49 7.60
N GLU A 124 0.00 12.40 6.91
CA GLU A 124 -1.31 12.14 6.32
C GLU A 124 -1.27 11.02 5.28
N THR A 125 -0.23 11.02 4.42
CA THR A 125 -0.11 10.08 3.32
C THR A 125 0.23 8.66 3.77
N LEU A 126 1.06 8.51 4.81
CA LEU A 126 1.53 7.21 5.29
C LEU A 126 0.69 6.64 6.44
N SER A 127 -0.20 7.44 7.02
CA SER A 127 -1.09 7.01 8.11
C SER A 127 -2.03 5.86 7.72
N GLY A 128 -2.26 4.96 8.69
CA GLY A 128 -3.22 3.86 8.59
C GLY A 128 -2.80 2.71 7.67
N LEU A 129 -1.62 2.75 7.05
CA LEU A 129 -1.16 1.66 6.17
C LEU A 129 -0.91 0.34 6.91
N GLU A 130 -0.48 0.42 8.17
CA GLU A 130 -0.31 -0.73 9.07
C GLU A 130 -1.63 -1.42 9.46
N GLU A 131 -2.75 -0.73 9.31
CA GLU A 131 -4.10 -1.26 9.58
C GLU A 131 -4.62 -2.11 8.41
N LEU A 132 -3.98 -2.03 7.24
CA LEU A 132 -4.27 -2.85 6.06
C LEU A 132 -3.75 -4.29 6.23
N SER A 133 -4.14 -4.95 7.32
CA SER A 133 -3.80 -6.34 7.65
C SER A 133 -5.06 -7.20 7.81
N GLY A 134 -4.91 -8.52 7.71
CA GLY A 134 -5.99 -9.48 7.99
C GLY A 134 -7.09 -9.55 6.91
N GLU A 135 -8.36 -9.61 7.33
CA GLU A 135 -9.56 -9.76 6.49
C GLU A 135 -10.01 -8.45 5.82
N TYR A 136 -9.06 -7.64 5.35
CA TYR A 136 -9.38 -6.39 4.66
C TYR A 136 -9.93 -6.67 3.25
N PRO A 137 -11.04 -6.04 2.81
CA PRO A 137 -11.54 -6.24 1.47
C PRO A 137 -10.49 -5.87 0.42
N LEU A 138 -10.20 -6.79 -0.51
CA LEU A 138 -9.14 -6.63 -1.52
C LEU A 138 -9.30 -5.31 -2.29
N LEU A 139 -10.53 -4.98 -2.71
CA LEU A 139 -10.81 -3.74 -3.42
C LEU A 139 -10.45 -2.51 -2.57
N ALA A 140 -10.85 -2.49 -1.30
CA ALA A 140 -10.56 -1.37 -0.41
C ALA A 140 -9.04 -1.22 -0.20
N CYS A 141 -8.32 -2.32 -0.02
CA CYS A 141 -6.86 -2.32 0.09
C CYS A 141 -6.19 -1.74 -1.18
N VAL A 142 -6.60 -2.20 -2.36
CA VAL A 142 -6.06 -1.69 -3.65
C VAL A 142 -6.36 -0.21 -3.82
N GLU A 143 -7.59 0.23 -3.56
CA GLU A 143 -7.97 1.65 -3.68
C GLU A 143 -7.18 2.53 -2.70
N THR A 144 -7.00 2.10 -1.44
CA THR A 144 -6.20 2.83 -0.45
C THR A 144 -4.73 2.94 -0.87
N LEU A 145 -4.10 1.84 -1.30
CA LEU A 145 -2.70 1.83 -1.70
C LEU A 145 -2.47 2.70 -2.95
N LEU A 146 -3.41 2.71 -3.89
CA LEU A 146 -3.33 3.58 -5.07
C LEU A 146 -3.48 5.05 -4.71
N ALA A 147 -4.44 5.38 -3.85
CA ALA A 147 -4.59 6.74 -3.35
C ALA A 147 -3.30 7.21 -2.63
N ARG A 148 -2.64 6.33 -1.87
CA ARG A 148 -1.35 6.66 -1.22
C ARG A 148 -0.22 6.82 -2.23
N ALA A 149 -0.14 5.98 -3.26
CA ALA A 149 0.85 6.12 -4.31
C ALA A 149 0.69 7.44 -5.07
N GLU A 150 -0.55 7.81 -5.41
CA GLU A 150 -0.84 9.08 -6.07
C GLU A 150 -0.52 10.29 -5.18
N ALA A 151 -0.90 10.26 -3.90
CA ALA A 151 -0.58 11.31 -2.95
C ALA A 151 0.95 11.46 -2.75
N LEU A 152 1.68 10.34 -2.67
CA LEU A 152 3.14 10.34 -2.60
C LEU A 152 3.76 10.92 -3.87
N ALA A 153 3.22 10.59 -5.05
CA ALA A 153 3.76 11.07 -6.32
C ALA A 153 3.48 12.54 -6.57
N ALA A 154 2.28 13.00 -6.19
CA ALA A 154 1.88 14.40 -6.26
C ALA A 154 2.82 15.30 -5.46
N GLY A 155 3.16 14.91 -4.23
CA GLY A 155 3.82 15.81 -3.29
C GLY A 155 2.83 16.85 -2.71
N PRO A 156 3.28 17.68 -1.76
CA PRO A 156 2.45 18.75 -1.20
C PRO A 156 1.96 19.71 -2.30
N GLY A 157 0.64 19.78 -2.50
CA GLY A 157 0.01 20.68 -3.48
C GLY A 157 0.23 20.33 -4.96
N GLY A 158 0.84 19.18 -5.27
CA GLY A 158 1.12 18.77 -6.65
C GLY A 158 0.05 17.86 -7.27
N SER A 159 0.37 17.28 -8.43
CA SER A 159 -0.50 16.35 -9.17
C SER A 159 0.17 14.99 -9.39
N PRO A 160 -0.56 13.86 -9.28
CA PRO A 160 0.02 12.52 -9.51
C PRO A 160 0.29 12.23 -10.99
N ARG A 161 0.03 13.17 -11.91
CA ARG A 161 0.13 12.96 -13.36
C ARG A 161 1.46 12.34 -13.79
N THR A 162 2.56 12.72 -13.15
CA THR A 162 3.91 12.20 -13.46
C THR A 162 4.06 10.70 -13.21
N LEU A 163 3.31 10.11 -12.26
CA LEU A 163 3.27 8.66 -12.03
C LEU A 163 2.73 7.91 -13.26
N TRP A 164 1.76 8.50 -13.95
CA TRP A 164 1.01 7.87 -15.03
C TRP A 164 1.39 8.38 -16.44
N ALA A 165 2.25 9.40 -16.52
CA ALA A 165 2.52 10.12 -17.77
C ALA A 165 3.23 9.26 -18.82
N GLU A 166 4.19 8.44 -18.41
CA GLU A 166 5.03 7.65 -19.31
C GLU A 166 4.40 6.30 -19.70
N ALA A 167 4.93 5.64 -20.74
CA ALA A 167 4.39 4.37 -21.25
C ALA A 167 4.24 3.30 -20.15
N ALA A 168 5.25 3.15 -19.30
CA ALA A 168 5.19 2.23 -18.16
C ALA A 168 4.14 2.64 -17.12
N GLY A 169 3.92 3.94 -16.92
CA GLY A 169 2.86 4.45 -16.03
C GLY A 169 1.47 4.12 -16.58
N ARG A 170 1.25 4.35 -17.89
CA ARG A 170 -0.01 4.02 -18.56
C ARG A 170 -0.32 2.52 -18.52
N GLU A 171 0.69 1.67 -18.72
CA GLU A 171 0.50 0.21 -18.63
C GLU A 171 0.20 -0.24 -17.20
N ALA A 172 0.86 0.33 -16.20
CA ALA A 172 0.53 0.09 -14.80
C ALA A 172 -0.93 0.49 -14.49
N ALA A 173 -1.37 1.66 -14.97
CA ALA A 173 -2.75 2.13 -14.81
C ALA A 173 -3.77 1.19 -15.47
N ARG A 174 -3.44 0.62 -16.65
CA ARG A 174 -4.28 -0.36 -17.35
C ARG A 174 -4.46 -1.62 -16.50
N ILE A 175 -3.36 -2.20 -16.01
CA ILE A 175 -3.38 -3.42 -15.18
C ILE A 175 -4.14 -3.19 -13.87
N LEU A 176 -3.92 -2.05 -13.22
CA LEU A 176 -4.62 -1.68 -11.99
C LEU A 176 -6.12 -1.47 -12.22
N SER A 177 -6.51 -0.90 -13.36
CA SER A 177 -7.91 -0.76 -13.76
C SER A 177 -8.58 -2.13 -13.95
N GLU A 178 -7.88 -3.09 -14.53
CA GLU A 178 -8.37 -4.46 -14.65
C GLU A 178 -8.56 -5.12 -13.28
N LEU A 179 -7.57 -4.99 -12.38
CA LEU A 179 -7.65 -5.52 -11.02
C LEU A 179 -8.82 -4.90 -10.23
N ARG A 180 -9.00 -3.57 -10.32
CA ARG A 180 -10.14 -2.84 -9.71
C ARG A 180 -11.48 -3.35 -10.24
N ARG A 181 -11.62 -3.53 -11.55
CA ARG A 181 -12.85 -4.04 -12.18
C ARG A 181 -13.17 -5.44 -11.68
N GLU A 182 -12.19 -6.34 -11.64
CA GLU A 182 -12.38 -7.70 -11.13
C GLU A 182 -12.77 -7.70 -9.65
N ALA A 183 -12.11 -6.89 -8.82
CA ALA A 183 -12.42 -6.80 -7.39
C ALA A 183 -13.81 -6.19 -7.11
N ARG A 184 -14.30 -5.25 -7.95
CA ARG A 184 -15.66 -4.67 -7.85
C ARG A 184 -16.76 -5.68 -8.16
N MET A 185 -16.59 -6.51 -9.20
CA MET A 185 -17.59 -7.54 -9.55
C MET A 185 -17.84 -8.49 -8.37
N VAL A 186 -16.81 -8.77 -7.60
CA VAL A 186 -16.84 -9.66 -6.43
C VAL A 186 -17.51 -9.00 -5.23
N ALA A 187 -17.24 -7.71 -5.00
CA ALA A 187 -17.92 -6.93 -3.96
C ALA A 187 -19.43 -6.81 -4.26
N ALA A 188 -19.80 -6.64 -5.54
CA ALA A 188 -21.18 -6.52 -5.99
C ALA A 188 -21.97 -7.84 -5.96
N SER A 189 -21.32 -8.99 -6.16
CA SER A 189 -21.98 -10.32 -6.13
C SER A 189 -22.38 -10.79 -4.72
N ARG A 190 -22.13 -9.99 -3.68
CA ARG A 190 -22.66 -10.18 -2.31
C ARG A 190 -23.43 -8.93 -1.88
N PRO A 191 -24.76 -8.85 -2.06
CA PRO A 191 -25.53 -7.97 -1.19
C PRO A 191 -25.41 -8.52 0.23
N MET A 192 -24.90 -7.71 1.14
CA MET A 192 -24.83 -8.03 2.55
C MET A 192 -26.24 -7.95 3.14
N THR A 193 -27.01 -9.03 3.03
CA THR A 193 -28.35 -9.15 3.63
C THR A 193 -28.40 -10.32 4.61
N SER A 194 -28.06 -10.03 5.88
CA SER A 194 -28.79 -10.49 7.09
C SER A 194 -27.87 -10.59 8.32
N PRO A 195 -28.28 -10.10 9.51
CA PRO A 195 -27.52 -10.20 10.75
C PRO A 195 -27.40 -11.63 11.33
N THR A 196 -27.97 -12.67 10.71
CA THR A 196 -28.08 -14.00 11.32
C THR A 196 -26.95 -14.98 10.96
N CYS A 197 -26.04 -14.65 10.04
CA CYS A 197 -25.07 -15.61 9.53
C CYS A 197 -23.82 -15.82 10.43
N TRP A 198 -23.60 -14.96 11.43
CA TRP A 198 -22.40 -15.03 12.28
C TRP A 198 -22.32 -16.29 13.16
N ARG A 199 -23.45 -16.96 13.46
CA ARG A 199 -23.45 -18.12 14.37
C ARG A 199 -23.16 -19.47 13.71
N ARG A 200 -23.04 -19.57 12.38
CA ARG A 200 -22.93 -20.88 11.69
C ARG A 200 -21.51 -21.30 11.29
N CYS A 201 -20.51 -20.40 11.32
CA CYS A 201 -19.11 -20.72 11.02
C CYS A 201 -18.24 -21.02 12.25
N CYS A 202 -18.68 -20.68 13.47
CA CYS A 202 -18.02 -21.10 14.71
C CYS A 202 -18.86 -22.18 15.41
N LYS A 203 -18.79 -23.42 14.95
CA LYS A 203 -19.01 -24.57 15.83
C LYS A 203 -17.64 -25.14 16.23
N PRO A 204 -17.36 -25.38 17.52
CA PRO A 204 -16.20 -26.17 17.91
C PRO A 204 -16.39 -27.63 17.48
N ASP A 205 -15.27 -28.30 17.17
CA ASP A 205 -15.15 -29.65 16.63
C ASP A 205 -15.99 -30.74 17.34
N PRO A 206 -16.43 -31.79 16.61
CA PRO A 206 -17.23 -32.90 17.16
C PRO A 206 -16.41 -33.99 17.91
N PHE A 207 -15.15 -33.75 18.28
CA PHE A 207 -14.35 -34.73 19.02
C PHE A 207 -14.24 -34.39 20.51
N ALA A 208 -15.26 -34.74 21.28
CA ALA A 208 -15.19 -34.89 22.73
C ALA A 208 -15.55 -36.34 23.09
N PRO A 209 -14.72 -37.07 23.86
CA PRO A 209 -14.98 -38.46 24.22
C PRO A 209 -16.11 -38.59 25.26
N PRO A 210 -16.83 -39.72 25.30
CA PRO A 210 -17.99 -39.89 26.18
C PRO A 210 -17.55 -40.10 27.63
N THR A 211 -17.92 -39.17 28.52
CA THR A 211 -17.88 -39.39 29.97
C THR A 211 -19.07 -40.26 30.38
N ARG A 212 -18.75 -41.43 30.94
CA ARG A 212 -19.72 -42.40 31.47
C ARG A 212 -20.54 -41.77 32.60
N ARG A 213 -21.86 -41.91 32.52
CA ARG A 213 -22.75 -41.81 33.69
C ARG A 213 -22.62 -43.09 34.52
N THR A 214 -22.32 -42.93 35.80
CA THR A 214 -22.68 -43.90 36.83
C THR A 214 -23.51 -43.18 37.88
N ARG A 215 -24.71 -43.75 38.07
CA ARG A 215 -25.72 -43.64 39.14
C ARG A 215 -25.56 -42.55 40.19
#